data_AF-A0A1V5Q0R8-F1
#
_entry.id   AF-A0A1V5Q0R8-F1
#
_cell.length_a   1.000
_cell.length_b   1.000
_cell.length_c   1.000
_cell.angle_alpha   90.00
_cell.angle_beta   90.00
_cell.angle_gamma   90.00
#
_symmetry.space_group_name_H-M   'P 1'
#
loop_
_entity.id
_entity.type
_entity.pdbx_description
1 polymer ?
#
loop_
_entity_poly.entity_id
_entity_poly.type
_entity_poly.pdbx_seq_one_letter_code
_entity_poly.pdbx_strand_id
1 'polypeptide(L)'
;MFRRAMRETAFRLARRDLAQFLIDHEDRLMVIFHDELRKLDEEIPEENLFIDIHMVPLGEMIVKAVLRALNRFLLMDDSGAIEAAESENESTT
;
A
#
# COMPACT_ATOMS: atom_id res chain seq x y z
N MET A 1 21.38 -22.86 -14.59
CA MET A 1 20.37 -23.14 -13.54
C MET A 1 20.67 -22.43 -12.22
N PHE A 2 21.86 -22.54 -11.62
CA PHE A 2 22.20 -21.93 -10.31
C PHE A 2 21.92 -20.41 -10.17
N ARG A 3 22.22 -19.61 -11.20
CA ARG A 3 21.97 -18.15 -11.16
C ARG A 3 20.48 -17.78 -11.04
N ARG A 4 19.59 -18.59 -11.60
CA ARG A 4 18.14 -18.33 -11.55
C ARG A 4 17.59 -18.61 -10.16
N ALA A 5 17.98 -19.74 -9.56
CA ALA A 5 17.60 -20.11 -8.19
C ALA A 5 18.10 -19.08 -7.16
N MET A 6 19.36 -18.65 -7.25
CA MET A 6 19.91 -17.62 -6.36
C MET A 6 19.15 -16.29 -6.46
N ARG A 7 18.82 -15.85 -7.67
CA ARG A 7 18.04 -14.61 -7.87
C ARG A 7 16.66 -14.72 -7.24
N GLU A 8 16.00 -15.87 -7.38
CA GLU A 8 14.66 -16.10 -6.85
C GLU A 8 14.64 -16.13 -5.33
N THR A 9 15.64 -16.75 -4.70
CA THR A 9 15.82 -16.72 -3.23
C THR A 9 16.12 -15.32 -2.73
N ALA A 10 17.01 -14.58 -3.41
CA ALA A 10 17.33 -13.20 -3.05
C ALA A 10 16.08 -12.29 -3.16
N PHE A 11 15.25 -12.48 -4.18
CA PHE A 11 14.02 -11.72 -4.35
C PHE A 11 12.99 -12.01 -3.27
N ARG A 12 12.84 -13.29 -2.85
CA ARG A 12 11.95 -13.66 -1.74
C ARG A 12 12.41 -13.06 -0.41
N LEU A 13 13.71 -13.07 -0.14
CA LEU A 13 14.26 -12.47 1.07
C LEU A 13 14.05 -10.95 1.08
N ALA A 14 14.35 -10.28 -0.04
CA ALA A 14 14.16 -8.84 -0.17
C ALA A 14 12.68 -8.42 -0.04
N ARG A 15 11.74 -9.21 -0.56
CA ARG A 15 10.29 -8.97 -0.37
C ARG A 15 9.91 -8.99 1.11
N ARG A 16 10.42 -9.97 1.84
CA ARG A 16 10.13 -10.14 3.27
C ARG A 16 10.74 -9.03 4.12
N ASP A 17 11.99 -8.65 3.83
CA ASP A 17 12.65 -7.54 4.51
C ASP A 17 11.92 -6.21 4.23
N LEU A 18 11.47 -5.99 2.99
CA LEU A 18 10.69 -4.80 2.65
C LEU A 18 9.34 -4.77 3.36
N ALA A 19 8.64 -5.91 3.45
CA ALA A 19 7.39 -6.00 4.20
C ALA A 19 7.58 -5.65 5.67
N GLN A 20 8.65 -6.17 6.30
CA GLN A 20 8.98 -5.85 7.68
C GLN A 20 9.35 -4.38 7.85
N PHE A 21 10.15 -3.82 6.93
CA PHE A 21 10.51 -2.41 6.93
C PHE A 21 9.27 -1.49 6.89
N LEU A 22 8.27 -1.83 6.06
CA LEU A 22 7.02 -1.06 5.99
C LEU A 22 6.22 -1.12 7.30
N ILE A 23 6.20 -2.27 7.98
CA ILE A 23 5.56 -2.41 9.30
C ILE A 23 6.29 -1.55 10.34
N ASP A 24 7.60 -1.67 10.41
CA ASP A 24 8.42 -1.01 11.45
C ASP A 24 8.43 0.52 11.32
N HIS A 25 8.07 1.04 10.13
CA HIS A 25 8.06 2.46 9.81
C HIS A 25 6.68 3.02 9.47
N GLU A 26 5.60 2.28 9.70
CA GLU A 26 4.23 2.72 9.42
C GLU A 26 3.93 4.09 10.06
N ASP A 27 4.18 4.24 11.37
CA ASP A 27 3.89 5.50 12.09
C ASP A 27 4.66 6.70 11.51
N ARG A 28 5.93 6.48 11.13
CA ARG A 28 6.73 7.53 10.49
C ARG A 28 6.20 7.89 9.11
N LEU A 29 5.78 6.90 8.34
CA LEU A 29 5.21 7.09 7.02
C LEU A 29 3.86 7.82 7.10
N MET A 30 3.06 7.53 8.13
CA MET A 30 1.80 8.23 8.41
C MET A 30 2.03 9.71 8.72
N VAL A 31 3.05 10.06 9.51
CA VAL A 31 3.39 11.46 9.81
C VAL A 31 3.76 12.23 8.53
N ILE A 32 4.58 11.62 7.67
CA ILE A 32 4.97 12.24 6.39
C ILE A 32 3.73 12.41 5.50
N PHE A 33 2.88 11.40 5.43
CA PHE A 33 1.69 11.44 4.59
C PHE A 33 0.67 12.49 5.05
N HIS A 34 0.47 12.65 6.36
CA HIS A 34 -0.37 13.72 6.91
C HIS A 34 0.15 15.11 6.56
N ASP A 35 1.46 15.32 6.54
CA ASP A 35 2.06 16.60 6.14
C ASP A 35 1.83 16.88 4.64
N GLU A 36 2.01 15.88 3.79
CA GLU A 36 1.77 16.02 2.34
C GLU A 36 0.30 16.25 2.01
N LEU A 37 -0.64 15.58 2.69
CA LEU A 37 -2.07 15.84 2.52
C LEU A 37 -2.45 17.25 2.95
N ARG A 38 -1.87 17.75 4.04
CA ARG A 38 -2.15 19.12 4.48
C ARG A 38 -1.69 20.15 3.45
N LYS A 39 -0.51 19.96 2.85
CA LYS A 39 -0.03 20.82 1.76
C LYS A 39 -0.94 20.73 0.54
N LEU A 40 -1.40 19.52 0.20
CA LEU A 40 -2.33 19.31 -0.90
C LEU A 40 -3.67 20.04 -0.66
N ASP A 41 -4.20 20.00 0.56
CA ASP A 41 -5.40 20.75 0.95
C ASP A 41 -5.19 22.27 0.80
N GLU A 42 -4.00 22.78 1.13
CA GLU A 42 -3.64 24.19 0.97
C GLU A 42 -3.48 24.61 -0.51
N GLU A 43 -3.12 23.67 -1.39
CA GLU A 43 -2.86 23.89 -2.82
C GLU A 43 -4.12 23.81 -3.69
N ILE A 44 -5.27 23.35 -3.18
CA ILE A 44 -6.54 23.23 -3.91
C ILE A 44 -7.54 24.27 -3.37
N PRO A 45 -7.59 25.50 -3.93
CA PRO A 45 -8.45 26.57 -3.42
C PRO A 45 -9.93 26.38 -3.77
N GLU A 46 -10.23 25.55 -4.79
CA GLU A 46 -11.57 25.38 -5.35
C GLU A 46 -12.54 24.55 -4.47
N GLU A 47 -12.08 23.84 -3.44
CA GLU A 47 -12.96 23.04 -2.56
C GLU A 47 -13.65 23.81 -1.43
N ASN A 48 -13.39 25.11 -1.27
CA ASN A 48 -14.11 25.96 -0.30
C ASN A 48 -15.63 26.09 -0.56
N LEU A 49 -16.18 25.46 -1.61
CA LEU A 49 -17.58 25.65 -1.99
C LEU A 49 -18.47 24.41 -1.84
N PHE A 50 -17.98 23.16 -1.86
CA PHE A 50 -18.92 22.03 -1.96
C PHE A 50 -18.62 20.70 -1.24
N ILE A 51 -17.45 20.45 -0.67
CA ILE A 51 -17.29 19.23 0.15
C ILE A 51 -16.37 19.48 1.35
N ASP A 52 -16.94 19.40 2.54
CA ASP A 52 -16.24 19.40 3.83
C ASP A 52 -15.53 18.04 4.02
N ILE A 53 -14.73 17.60 3.04
CA ILE A 53 -13.91 16.40 3.16
C ILE A 53 -12.69 16.79 3.99
N HIS A 54 -12.64 16.34 5.23
CA HIS A 54 -11.38 16.28 5.96
C HIS A 54 -10.47 15.25 5.25
N MET A 55 -9.66 15.72 4.29
CA MET A 55 -8.78 14.89 3.45
C MET A 55 -7.75 14.13 4.29
N VAL A 56 -7.35 14.68 5.45
CA VAL A 56 -6.43 14.03 6.39
C VAL A 56 -6.98 12.70 6.94
N PRO A 57 -8.16 12.63 7.60
CA PRO A 57 -8.78 11.37 8.00
C PRO A 57 -9.03 10.38 6.85
N LEU A 58 -9.55 10.86 5.72
CA LEU A 58 -9.88 9.99 4.58
C LEU A 58 -8.59 9.38 3.98
N GLY A 59 -7.60 10.22 3.74
CA GLY A 59 -6.32 9.79 3.20
C GLY A 59 -5.57 8.87 4.16
N GLU A 60 -5.70 9.06 5.48
CA GLU A 60 -5.15 8.12 6.46
C GLU A 60 -5.72 6.71 6.31
N MET A 61 -7.04 6.59 6.14
CA MET A 61 -7.67 5.28 5.91
C MET A 61 -7.16 4.64 4.62
N ILE A 62 -7.02 5.44 3.55
CA ILE A 62 -6.52 4.99 2.25
C ILE A 62 -5.08 4.50 2.39
N VAL A 63 -4.19 5.26 3.02
CA VAL A 63 -2.79 4.84 3.18
C VAL A 63 -2.65 3.61 4.05
N LYS A 64 -3.41 3.51 5.14
CA LYS A 64 -3.44 2.29 5.94
C LYS A 64 -3.96 1.09 5.16
N ALA A 65 -4.90 1.27 4.25
CA ALA A 65 -5.38 0.20 3.37
C ALA A 65 -4.30 -0.19 2.33
N VAL A 66 -3.60 0.80 1.74
CA VAL A 66 -2.51 0.58 0.79
C VAL A 66 -1.33 -0.13 1.46
N LEU A 67 -0.90 0.28 2.65
CA LEU A 67 0.18 -0.38 3.39
C LEU A 67 -0.17 -1.84 3.71
N ARG A 68 -1.42 -2.10 4.13
CA ARG A 68 -1.92 -3.46 4.32
C ARG A 68 -1.90 -4.27 3.01
N ALA A 69 -2.31 -3.68 1.90
CA ALA A 69 -2.29 -4.33 0.59
C ALA A 69 -0.86 -4.64 0.12
N LEU A 70 0.06 -3.69 0.25
CA LEU A 70 1.48 -3.86 -0.08
C LEU A 70 2.13 -4.95 0.77
N ASN A 71 1.86 -4.95 2.07
CA ASN A 71 2.38 -5.97 2.97
C ASN A 71 1.87 -7.37 2.58
N ARG A 72 0.56 -7.51 2.32
CA ARG A 72 -0.02 -8.76 1.80
C ARG A 72 0.63 -9.17 0.48
N PHE A 73 0.78 -8.25 -0.48
CA PHE A 73 1.41 -8.53 -1.77
C PHE A 73 2.87 -8.99 -1.63
N LEU A 74 3.64 -8.38 -0.74
CA LEU A 74 5.04 -8.73 -0.50
C LEU A 74 5.20 -10.08 0.21
N LEU A 75 4.22 -10.47 1.04
CA LEU A 75 4.23 -11.73 1.79
C LEU A 75 3.51 -12.88 1.08
N MET A 76 2.69 -12.61 0.05
CA MET A 76 2.07 -13.64 -0.77
C MET A 76 3.14 -14.41 -1.55
N ASP A 77 3.14 -15.73 -1.40
CA ASP A 77 3.79 -16.60 -2.36
C ASP A 77 3.06 -16.49 -3.71
N ASP A 78 3.75 -16.70 -4.83
CA ASP A 78 3.24 -16.45 -6.18
C ASP A 78 1.91 -17.20 -6.50
N SER A 79 1.52 -18.19 -5.67
CA SER A 79 0.23 -18.89 -5.73
C SER A 79 -0.97 -18.10 -5.18
N GLY A 80 -0.77 -17.24 -4.17
CA GLY A 80 -1.86 -16.50 -3.52
C GLY A 80 -2.38 -15.28 -4.32
N ALA A 81 -1.58 -14.78 -5.27
CA ALA A 81 -1.97 -13.71 -6.18
C ALA A 81 -2.97 -14.16 -7.25
N ILE A 82 -2.95 -15.45 -7.62
CA ILE A 82 -3.85 -16.04 -8.62
C ILE A 82 -5.25 -16.25 -8.01
N GLU A 83 -5.33 -16.78 -6.79
CA GLU A 83 -6.59 -16.98 -6.07
C GLU A 83 -7.32 -15.66 -5.74
N ALA A 84 -6.57 -14.59 -5.43
CA ALA A 84 -7.16 -13.27 -5.18
C ALA A 84 -7.82 -12.67 -6.44
N ALA A 85 -7.18 -12.81 -7.60
CA ALA A 85 -7.71 -12.33 -8.88
C ALA A 85 -8.92 -13.14 -9.37
N GLU A 86 -8.98 -14.44 -9.07
CA GLU A 86 -10.13 -15.30 -9.38
C GLU A 86 -11.35 -14.96 -8.50
N SER A 87 -11.13 -14.62 -7.22
CA SER A 87 -12.22 -14.23 -6.30
C SER A 87 -12.89 -12.89 -6.64
N GLU A 88 -12.17 -11.94 -7.26
CA GLU A 88 -12.76 -10.68 -7.75
C GLU A 88 -13.61 -10.90 -9.02
N ASN A 89 -13.32 -11.95 -9.79
CA ASN A 89 -14.01 -12.25 -11.04
C ASN A 89 -15.33 -13.03 -10.82
N GLU A 90 -15.42 -13.83 -9.76
CA GLU A 90 -16.65 -14.54 -9.38
C GLU A 90 -17.72 -13.63 -8.73
N SER A 91 -17.35 -12.46 -8.23
CA SER A 91 -18.31 -11.55 -7.58
C SER A 91 -19.08 -10.65 -8.58
N THR A 92 -18.84 -10.80 -9.89
CA THR A 92 -19.45 -10.01 -10.97
C THR A 92 -20.36 -10.84 -11.91
N THR A 93 -20.63 -12.11 -11.60
CA THR A 93 -21.57 -12.97 -12.37
C THR A 93 -22.73 -13.44 -11.50
#